data_AF-A0A1Z8AU70-F1
#
_entry.id   AF-A0A1Z8AU70-F1
#
_cell.length_a   1.000
_cell.length_b   1.000
_cell.length_c   1.000
_cell.angle_alpha   90.00
_cell.angle_beta   90.00
_cell.angle_gamma   90.00
#
_symmetry.space_group_name_H-M   'P 1'
#
loop_
_entity.id
_entity.type
_entity.pdbx_description
1 polymer ?
#
loop_
_entity_poly.entity_id
_entity_poly.type
_entity_poly.pdbx_seq_one_letter_code
_entity_poly.pdbx_strand_id
1 'polypeptide(L)'
;MKKIILISIILSLTSCTSLFLDKALEKIGVFEDKVEIQQIKHKNKEILFIGMHHIGREEFYNDVGYKVDSLQKKITSYFTNLWELTSLMTL
;
A
#
# COMPACT_ATOMS: atom_id res chain seq x y z
N MET A 1 14.60 45.17 -7.05
CA MET A 1 13.64 44.83 -5.97
C MET A 1 12.51 43.92 -6.42
N LYS A 2 11.79 44.20 -7.53
CA LYS A 2 10.69 43.33 -8.04
C LYS A 2 11.07 41.86 -8.29
N LYS A 3 12.29 41.58 -8.77
CA LYS A 3 12.78 40.22 -9.03
C LYS A 3 12.98 39.39 -7.75
N ILE A 4 13.35 40.04 -6.64
CA ILE A 4 13.58 39.36 -5.35
C ILE A 4 12.25 38.93 -4.74
N ILE A 5 11.21 39.77 -4.85
CA ILE A 5 9.86 39.45 -4.41
C ILE A 5 9.31 38.24 -5.16
N LEU A 6 9.55 38.15 -6.48
CA LEU A 6 9.12 37.01 -7.30
C LEU A 6 9.79 35.70 -6.86
N ILE A 7 11.10 35.72 -6.60
CA ILE A 7 11.85 34.56 -6.13
C ILE A 7 11.35 34.09 -4.75
N SER A 8 11.08 35.03 -3.85
CA SER A 8 10.52 34.72 -2.53
C SER A 8 9.15 34.02 -2.61
N ILE A 9 8.30 34.44 -3.55
CA ILE A 9 6.98 33.83 -3.78
C ILE A 9 7.13 32.38 -4.28
N ILE A 10 8.04 32.14 -5.23
CA ILE A 10 8.28 30.79 -5.78
C ILE A 10 8.81 29.83 -4.69
N LEU A 11 9.75 30.29 -3.86
CA LEU A 11 10.29 29.51 -2.74
C LEU A 11 9.23 29.17 -1.68
N SER A 12 8.30 30.09 -1.41
CA SER A 12 7.20 29.82 -0.48
C SER A 12 6.19 28.81 -1.01
N LEU A 13 6.03 28.68 -2.33
CA LEU A 13 5.12 27.72 -2.96
C LEU A 13 5.66 26.28 -2.93
N THR A 14 6.99 26.10 -2.96
CA THR A 14 7.62 24.77 -2.91
C THR A 14 7.60 24.12 -1.51
N SER A 15 7.34 24.89 -0.45
CA SER A 15 7.23 24.32 0.90
C SER A 15 5.90 23.59 1.13
N CYS A 16 4.87 23.88 0.35
CA CYS A 16 3.55 23.25 0.51
C CYS A 16 3.45 21.89 -0.20
N THR A 17 4.34 21.60 -1.15
CA THR A 17 4.32 20.33 -1.91
C THR A 17 4.73 19.12 -1.08
N SER A 18 5.53 19.29 -0.02
CA SER A 18 5.88 18.20 0.90
C SER A 18 4.65 17.65 1.63
N LEU A 19 3.79 18.53 2.14
CA LEU A 19 2.55 18.13 2.82
C LEU A 19 1.58 17.38 1.89
N PHE A 20 1.56 17.74 0.60
CA PHE A 20 0.75 17.03 -0.38
C PHE A 20 1.33 15.65 -0.72
N LEU A 21 2.66 15.55 -0.85
CA LEU A 21 3.36 14.30 -1.10
C LEU A 21 3.20 13.33 0.08
N ASP A 22 3.40 13.78 1.31
CA ASP A 22 3.26 12.93 2.49
C ASP A 22 1.84 12.36 2.60
N LYS A 23 0.81 13.19 2.37
CA LYS A 23 -0.59 12.73 2.32
C LYS A 23 -0.86 11.75 1.19
N ALA A 24 -0.23 11.93 0.03
CA ALA A 24 -0.37 11.00 -1.08
C ALA A 24 0.28 9.66 -0.77
N LEU A 25 1.48 9.67 -0.16
CA LEU A 25 2.20 8.47 0.29
C LEU A 25 1.46 7.74 1.41
N GLU A 26 0.86 8.48 2.34
CA GLU A 26 -0.01 7.93 3.39
C GLU A 26 -1.23 7.25 2.78
N LYS A 27 -1.89 7.89 1.81
CA LYS A 27 -3.09 7.34 1.16
C LYS A 27 -2.83 6.04 0.37
N ILE A 28 -1.63 5.88 -0.19
CA ILE A 28 -1.26 4.63 -0.89
C ILE A 28 -0.64 3.58 0.05
N GLY A 29 -0.60 3.85 1.36
CA GLY A 29 -0.16 2.88 2.37
C GLY A 29 1.36 2.76 2.51
N VAL A 30 2.17 3.69 1.99
CA VAL A 30 3.65 3.60 2.14
C VAL A 30 4.06 3.60 3.61
N PHE A 31 3.34 4.34 4.44
CA PHE A 31 3.61 4.46 5.87
C PHE A 31 2.85 3.44 6.73
N GLU A 32 2.19 2.45 6.15
CA GLU A 32 1.59 1.36 6.92
C GLU A 32 2.66 0.34 7.31
N ASP A 33 2.70 -0.07 8.59
CA ASP A 33 3.66 -1.06 9.08
C ASP A 33 3.08 -2.47 9.13
N LYS A 34 1.77 -2.60 8.91
CA LYS A 34 1.04 -3.86 9.06
C LYS A 34 0.15 -4.08 7.85
N VAL A 35 0.16 -5.30 7.31
CA VAL A 35 -0.72 -5.68 6.21
C VAL A 35 -2.06 -6.19 6.74
N GLU A 36 -3.16 -5.71 6.18
CA GLU A 36 -4.48 -6.27 6.49
C GLU A 36 -4.77 -7.51 5.61
N ILE A 37 -5.25 -8.59 6.23
CA ILE A 37 -5.69 -9.78 5.51
C ILE A 37 -7.18 -9.63 5.21
N GLN A 38 -7.54 -9.50 3.95
CA GLN A 38 -8.93 -9.47 3.51
C GLN A 38 -9.42 -10.90 3.29
N GLN A 39 -10.65 -11.20 3.69
CA GLN A 39 -11.22 -12.54 3.60
C GLN A 39 -12.50 -12.49 2.78
N ILE A 40 -12.53 -13.26 1.69
CA ILE A 40 -13.71 -13.41 0.85
C ILE A 40 -14.23 -14.83 1.02
N LYS A 41 -15.49 -14.96 1.47
CA LYS A 41 -16.16 -16.25 1.64
C LYS A 41 -17.27 -16.42 0.61
N HIS A 42 -17.24 -17.52 -0.13
CA HIS A 42 -18.33 -17.89 -1.03
C HIS A 42 -18.64 -19.39 -0.92
N LYS A 43 -19.86 -19.72 -0.49
CA LYS A 43 -20.31 -21.09 -0.21
C LYS A 43 -19.33 -21.78 0.75
N ASN A 44 -18.63 -22.81 0.30
CA ASN A 44 -17.64 -23.57 1.07
C ASN A 44 -16.19 -23.20 0.71
N LYS A 45 -15.98 -22.09 -0.01
CA LYS A 45 -14.64 -21.61 -0.38
C LYS A 45 -14.35 -20.31 0.37
N GLU A 46 -13.16 -20.25 0.91
CA GLU A 46 -12.63 -19.07 1.59
C GLU A 46 -11.33 -18.70 0.89
N ILE A 47 -11.21 -17.43 0.50
CA ILE A 47 -10.02 -16.87 -0.11
C ILE A 47 -9.50 -15.78 0.81
N LEU A 48 -8.22 -15.89 1.18
CA LEU A 48 -7.51 -14.88 1.94
C LEU A 48 -6.64 -14.06 0.99
N PHE A 49 -6.72 -12.75 1.16
CA PHE A 49 -6.03 -11.73 0.38
C PHE A 49 -5.06 -10.97 1.24
N ILE A 50 -3.81 -10.90 0.78
CA ILE A 50 -2.78 -10.05 1.37
C ILE A 50 -2.43 -9.02 0.30
N GLY A 51 -2.77 -7.76 0.57
CA GLY A 51 -2.43 -6.66 -0.34
C GLY A 51 -0.93 -6.36 -0.26
N MET A 52 -0.26 -6.36 -1.41
CA MET A 52 1.15 -6.02 -1.50
C MET A 52 1.34 -4.58 -1.97
N HIS A 53 2.19 -3.84 -1.27
CA HIS A 53 2.63 -2.50 -1.69
C HIS A 53 3.94 -2.62 -2.49
N HIS A 54 4.02 -1.93 -3.63
CA HIS A 54 5.26 -1.83 -4.39
C HIS A 54 6.33 -1.03 -3.64
N ILE A 55 5.91 -0.08 -2.80
CA ILE A 55 6.78 0.77 -2.00
C ILE A 55 6.18 0.86 -0.60
N GLY A 56 6.98 0.53 0.41
CA GLY A 56 6.57 0.55 1.81
C GLY A 56 7.79 0.49 2.73
N ARG A 57 7.56 0.57 4.04
CA ARG A 57 8.61 0.41 5.04
C ARG A 57 8.97 -1.07 5.23
N GLU A 58 10.16 -1.34 5.75
CA GLU A 58 10.66 -2.72 5.96
C GLU A 58 9.72 -3.51 6.89
N GLU A 59 9.15 -2.84 7.88
CA GLU A 59 8.21 -3.37 8.85
C GLU A 59 6.97 -3.98 8.18
N PHE A 60 6.46 -3.34 7.12
CA PHE A 60 5.35 -3.86 6.33
C PHE A 60 5.70 -5.21 5.71
N TYR A 61 6.86 -5.30 5.05
CA TYR A 61 7.30 -6.53 4.39
C TYR A 61 7.60 -7.65 5.39
N ASN A 62 8.13 -7.30 6.57
CA ASN A 62 8.31 -8.25 7.66
C ASN A 62 6.97 -8.79 8.17
N ASP A 63 5.97 -7.93 8.39
CA ASP A 63 4.63 -8.34 8.82
C ASP A 63 3.91 -9.21 7.76
N VAL A 64 4.07 -8.89 6.47
CA VAL A 64 3.63 -9.75 5.35
C VAL A 64 4.27 -11.13 5.48
N GLY A 65 5.60 -11.20 5.60
CA GLY A 65 6.33 -12.46 5.70
C GLY A 65 5.84 -13.32 6.87
N TYR A 66 5.71 -12.74 8.06
CA TYR A 66 5.21 -13.46 9.23
C TYR A 66 3.78 -13.99 9.03
N LYS A 67 2.90 -13.22 8.40
CA LYS A 67 1.52 -13.63 8.13
C LYS A 67 1.45 -14.72 7.09
N VAL A 68 2.20 -14.59 6.00
CA VAL A 68 2.31 -15.60 4.95
C VAL A 68 2.82 -16.93 5.51
N ASP A 69 3.91 -16.90 6.29
CA ASP A 69 4.48 -18.09 6.92
C ASP A 69 3.50 -18.76 7.90
N SER A 70 2.74 -17.95 8.64
CA SER A 70 1.70 -18.44 9.55
C SER A 70 0.53 -19.09 8.80
N LEU A 71 0.13 -18.51 7.67
CA LEU A 71 -0.95 -19.03 6.84
C LEU A 71 -0.55 -20.30 6.09
N GLN A 72 0.68 -20.38 5.59
CA GLN A 72 1.19 -21.57 4.90
C GLN A 72 1.19 -22.81 5.82
N LYS A 73 1.38 -22.61 7.13
CA LYS A 73 1.29 -23.69 8.12
C LYS A 73 -0.15 -24.19 8.34
N LYS A 74 -1.16 -23.41 7.92
CA LYS A 74 -2.58 -23.67 8.20
C LYS A 74 -3.39 -24.02 6.94
N ILE A 75 -2.97 -23.57 5.75
CA ILE A 75 -3.78 -23.62 4.51
C ILE A 75 -2.88 -23.89 3.30
N THR A 76 -3.40 -24.65 2.33
CA THR A 76 -2.69 -25.11 1.12
C THR A 76 -2.59 -24.05 0.00
N SER A 77 -3.28 -22.90 0.06
CA SER A 77 -3.30 -21.91 -1.04
C SER A 77 -3.61 -20.48 -0.55
N TYR A 78 -2.82 -19.49 -1.00
CA TYR A 78 -3.07 -18.05 -0.79
C TYR A 78 -2.58 -17.23 -2.00
N PHE A 79 -3.17 -16.05 -2.23
CA PHE A 79 -2.84 -15.14 -3.33
C PHE A 79 -2.29 -13.81 -2.77
N THR A 80 -1.14 -13.38 -3.29
CA THR A 80 -0.38 -12.22 -2.78
C THR A 80 -0.56 -10.94 -3.60
N ASN A 81 -1.28 -10.97 -4.74
CA ASN A 81 -1.45 -9.79 -5.59
C ASN A 81 -2.93 -9.51 -5.86
N LEU A 82 -3.43 -8.36 -5.41
CA LEU A 82 -4.80 -7.91 -5.68
C LEU A 82 -5.02 -7.56 -7.17
N TRP A 83 -3.97 -7.12 -7.87
CA TRP A 83 -4.04 -6.76 -9.31
C TRP A 83 -4.20 -7.97 -10.24
N GLU A 84 -3.84 -9.18 -9.80
CA GLU A 84 -4.03 -10.39 -10.61
C GLU A 84 -5.48 -10.90 -10.56
N LEU A 85 -6.25 -10.59 -9.50
CA LEU A 85 -7.64 -11.06 -9.40
C LEU A 85 -8.66 -10.20 -10.10
N THR A 86 -8.39 -8.92 -10.29
CA THR A 86 -9.23 -8.10 -11.17
C THR A 86 -9.26 -8.66 -12.59
N SER A 87 -8.16 -9.31 -13.03
CA SER A 87 -8.07 -10.04 -14.29
C SER A 87 -8.78 -11.40 -14.30
N LEU A 88 -8.94 -12.06 -13.15
CA LEU A 88 -9.61 -13.36 -13.04
C LEU A 88 -11.13 -13.25 -12.84
N MET A 89 -11.62 -12.11 -12.32
CA MET A 89 -13.05 -11.85 -12.18
C MET A 89 -13.71 -11.25 -13.44
N THR A 90 -12.94 -11.02 -14.51
CA THR A 90 -13.43 -10.53 -15.81
C THR A 90 -13.58 -11.63 -16.88
N LEU A 91 -13.41 -12.91 -16.51
CA LEU A 91 -13.65 -14.11 -17.34
C LEU A 91 -14.81 -14.91 -16.78
#